data_AF-A0A1C6Q5G1-F1
#
_entry.id   AF-A0A1C6Q5G1-F1
#
_cell.length_a   1.000
_cell.length_b   1.000
_cell.length_c   1.000
_cell.angle_alpha   90.00
_cell.angle_beta   90.00
_cell.angle_gamma   90.00
#
_symmetry.space_group_name_H-M   'P 1'
#
loop_
_entity.id
_entity.type
_entity.pdbx_description
1 polymer ?
#
loop_
_entity_poly.entity_id
_entity_poly.type
_entity_poly.pdbx_seq_one_letter_code
_entity_poly.pdbx_strand_id
1 'polypeptide(L)'
;MRAPLLKTALAVSLTASLCAAPFLAGRSTGAPAAPQAEGKAAGAAACPVVDVLVVHTPKAAQRVGGEHRVPASAQRIATRMNRSLAADGLCGTIRIVHPYTAKGYDGPEEFRGAYAVLKDHTRGLGRQVHRQRDLYGADLVTLVVERAERGGGTADYTPALDSSTHEYAYAVVEVDGIELDSASHEIGHNLGLAHDRTTLASDGGGAMSLSRTRPYNTGWITEDGNHYTLMAYRAACGGHCKRISRFSSAEGEWKGNRLGDASNDSVRVLRETMPIVAGYRAKA
;
A
#
# COMPACT_ATOMS: atom_id res chain seq x y z
N MET A 1 34.34 12.41 61.46
CA MET A 1 35.72 11.92 61.63
C MET A 1 36.60 12.57 60.57
N ARG A 2 37.86 12.80 60.93
CA ARG A 2 38.87 13.65 60.28
C ARG A 2 39.26 13.19 58.85
N ALA A 3 39.59 14.15 57.98
CA ALA A 3 40.39 13.98 56.75
C ALA A 3 41.91 13.90 57.11
N PRO A 4 42.91 13.97 56.19
CA PRO A 4 42.98 13.90 54.70
C PRO A 4 44.25 13.13 54.17
N LEU A 5 44.66 13.42 52.91
CA LEU A 5 46.01 13.31 52.28
C LEU A 5 46.18 12.07 51.33
N LEU A 6 46.79 12.14 50.13
CA LEU A 6 47.75 13.08 49.55
C LEU A 6 47.72 13.05 48.00
N LYS A 7 48.10 14.19 47.40
CA LYS A 7 48.35 14.49 45.97
C LYS A 7 49.62 13.81 45.42
N THR A 8 49.71 13.60 44.09
CA THR A 8 50.71 14.16 43.11
C THR A 8 50.61 13.43 41.75
N ALA A 9 50.30 14.14 40.63
CA ALA A 9 51.19 14.73 39.59
C ALA A 9 51.71 13.70 38.54
N LEU A 10 51.21 13.70 37.30
CA LEU A 10 51.57 14.49 36.10
C LEU A 10 52.81 13.96 35.34
N ALA A 11 52.63 13.46 34.12
CA ALA A 11 53.61 13.57 33.04
C ALA A 11 52.96 13.32 31.65
N VAL A 12 53.13 14.30 30.77
CA VAL A 12 52.81 14.29 29.34
C VAL A 12 54.04 13.84 28.57
N SER A 13 53.87 13.11 27.47
CA SER A 13 54.87 13.10 26.39
C SER A 13 54.21 12.76 25.04
N LEU A 14 54.24 13.75 24.14
CA LEU A 14 54.14 13.61 22.68
C LEU A 14 55.41 12.95 22.15
N THR A 15 55.30 12.11 21.12
CA THR A 15 56.27 12.07 19.99
C THR A 15 55.60 11.55 18.73
N ALA A 16 55.63 12.37 17.68
CA ALA A 16 55.50 11.96 16.29
C ALA A 16 56.85 11.43 15.76
N SER A 17 56.85 10.57 14.73
CA SER A 17 57.64 10.78 13.50
C SER A 17 57.64 9.56 12.58
N LEU A 18 57.71 9.87 11.29
CA LEU A 18 57.81 9.06 10.07
C LEU A 18 59.01 8.09 10.06
N CYS A 19 58.90 7.01 9.27
CA CYS A 19 59.98 6.66 8.31
C CYS A 19 59.50 5.79 7.14
N ALA A 20 60.18 5.97 6.01
CA ALA A 20 59.84 5.52 4.66
C ALA A 20 60.45 4.15 4.26
N ALA A 21 60.07 3.73 3.05
CA ALA A 21 60.33 2.52 2.26
C ALA A 21 61.75 1.88 2.30
N PRO A 22 61.88 0.66 1.73
CA PRO A 22 62.48 0.64 0.39
C PRO A 22 61.76 -0.24 -0.65
N PHE A 23 61.94 0.20 -1.90
CA PHE A 23 61.69 -0.49 -3.15
C PHE A 23 62.47 -1.80 -3.28
N LEU A 24 61.82 -2.86 -3.75
CA LEU A 24 62.46 -3.89 -4.57
C LEU A 24 61.56 -4.22 -5.76
N ALA A 25 62.10 -3.94 -6.95
CA ALA A 25 61.53 -4.26 -8.23
C ALA A 25 61.72 -5.76 -8.54
N GLY A 26 60.63 -6.47 -8.77
CA GLY A 26 60.62 -7.81 -9.36
C GLY A 26 59.74 -7.82 -10.60
N ARG A 27 60.36 -7.81 -11.79
CA ARG A 27 59.69 -8.13 -13.06
C ARG A 27 59.35 -9.62 -13.07
N SER A 28 58.07 -9.95 -13.19
CA SER A 28 57.62 -11.28 -13.62
C SER A 28 56.56 -11.14 -14.69
N THR A 29 56.77 -11.88 -15.77
CA THR A 29 56.05 -11.89 -17.04
C THR A 29 54.72 -12.62 -16.97
N GLY A 30 53.68 -12.02 -17.55
CA GLY A 30 52.59 -12.62 -18.33
C GLY A 30 51.87 -13.88 -17.82
N ALA A 31 50.61 -13.69 -17.41
CA ALA A 31 49.52 -14.64 -17.65
C ALA A 31 48.28 -13.85 -18.12
N PRO A 32 47.54 -14.28 -19.15
CA PRO A 32 46.33 -13.57 -19.57
C PRO A 32 45.25 -13.74 -18.51
N ALA A 33 44.74 -12.61 -18.01
CA ALA A 33 43.59 -12.60 -17.11
C ALA A 33 42.36 -13.13 -17.86
N ALA A 34 41.70 -14.15 -17.29
CA ALA A 34 40.37 -14.56 -17.70
C ALA A 34 39.42 -13.36 -17.59
N PRO A 35 38.46 -13.18 -18.52
CA PRO A 35 37.49 -12.10 -18.42
C PRO A 35 36.70 -12.30 -17.12
N GLN A 36 36.85 -11.36 -16.20
CA GLN A 36 35.95 -11.27 -15.06
C GLN A 36 34.57 -10.97 -15.64
N ALA A 37 33.68 -11.96 -15.56
CA ALA A 37 32.27 -11.72 -15.76
C ALA A 37 31.87 -10.65 -14.73
N GLU A 38 31.64 -9.44 -15.22
CA GLU A 38 31.03 -8.37 -14.45
C GLU A 38 29.70 -8.90 -13.94
N GLY A 39 29.71 -9.33 -12.69
CA GLY A 39 28.50 -9.62 -11.94
C GLY A 39 27.69 -8.33 -11.94
N LYS A 40 26.70 -8.27 -12.83
CA LYS A 40 25.70 -7.22 -12.88
C LYS A 40 25.13 -7.11 -11.47
N ALA A 41 25.56 -6.10 -10.73
CA ALA A 41 24.96 -5.76 -9.45
C ALA A 41 23.45 -5.71 -9.72
N ALA A 42 22.69 -6.57 -9.06
CA ALA A 42 21.24 -6.53 -9.12
C ALA A 42 20.85 -5.12 -8.68
N GLY A 43 20.50 -4.26 -9.64
CA GLY A 43 20.04 -2.92 -9.34
C GLY A 43 18.90 -3.07 -8.34
N ALA A 44 18.95 -2.32 -7.24
CA ALA A 44 17.87 -2.30 -6.26
C ALA A 44 16.55 -2.20 -7.04
N ALA A 45 15.69 -3.21 -6.90
CA ALA A 45 14.44 -3.25 -7.64
C ALA A 45 13.70 -1.93 -7.36
N ALA A 46 13.32 -1.20 -8.42
CA ALA A 46 12.61 0.06 -8.28
C ALA A 46 11.32 -0.17 -7.48
N CYS A 47 10.92 0.79 -6.63
CA CYS A 47 9.68 0.69 -5.88
C CYS A 47 8.51 0.45 -6.85
N PRO A 48 7.63 -0.54 -6.63
CA PRO A 48 6.48 -0.79 -7.48
C PRO A 48 5.55 0.43 -7.52
N VAL A 49 5.06 0.74 -8.72
CA VAL A 49 4.03 1.75 -8.96
C VAL A 49 2.79 1.05 -9.50
N VAL A 50 1.72 1.05 -8.71
CA VAL A 50 0.42 0.49 -9.11
C VAL A 50 -0.40 1.60 -9.76
N ASP A 51 -0.73 1.44 -11.04
CA ASP A 51 -1.50 2.40 -11.80
C ASP A 51 -3.00 2.21 -11.57
N VAL A 52 -3.70 3.28 -11.21
CA VAL A 52 -5.12 3.25 -10.84
C VAL A 52 -5.92 4.13 -11.78
N LEU A 53 -6.92 3.55 -12.42
CA LEU A 53 -7.97 4.26 -13.14
C LEU A 53 -9.06 4.66 -12.15
N VAL A 54 -9.37 5.95 -12.08
CA VAL A 54 -10.43 6.45 -11.17
C VAL A 54 -11.57 7.00 -12.00
N VAL A 55 -12.77 6.50 -11.73
CA VAL A 55 -13.97 6.85 -12.49
C VAL A 55 -14.99 7.41 -11.53
N HIS A 56 -15.49 8.61 -11.76
CA HIS A 56 -16.60 9.17 -10.97
C HIS A 56 -17.91 8.98 -11.74
N THR A 57 -18.97 8.55 -11.04
CA THR A 57 -20.33 8.68 -11.58
C THR A 57 -20.68 10.17 -11.75
N PRO A 58 -21.65 10.53 -12.61
CA PRO A 58 -22.07 11.93 -12.73
C PRO A 58 -22.50 12.56 -11.41
N LYS A 59 -23.16 11.79 -10.53
CA LYS A 59 -23.55 12.26 -9.19
C LYS A 59 -22.33 12.49 -8.29
N ALA A 60 -21.36 11.56 -8.29
CA ALA A 60 -20.11 11.75 -7.55
C ALA A 60 -19.31 12.95 -8.06
N ALA A 61 -19.27 13.16 -9.39
CA ALA A 61 -18.64 14.32 -9.99
C ALA A 61 -19.32 15.64 -9.57
N GLN A 62 -20.65 15.69 -9.53
CA GLN A 62 -21.39 16.84 -8.99
C GLN A 62 -21.06 17.09 -7.51
N ARG A 63 -21.01 16.03 -6.70
CA ARG A 63 -20.73 16.12 -5.26
C ARG A 63 -19.35 16.69 -4.92
N VAL A 64 -18.36 16.50 -5.80
CA VAL A 64 -17.03 17.10 -5.65
C VAL A 64 -16.90 18.50 -6.25
N GLY A 65 -17.99 19.07 -6.79
CA GLY A 65 -18.04 20.41 -7.37
C GLY A 65 -18.02 20.45 -8.90
N GLY A 66 -18.26 19.33 -9.57
CA GLY A 66 -18.31 19.20 -11.03
C GLY A 66 -17.08 18.52 -11.64
N GLU A 67 -17.14 18.20 -12.95
CA GLU A 67 -16.12 17.42 -13.66
C GLU A 67 -14.71 18.01 -13.53
N HIS A 68 -14.57 19.33 -13.50
CA HIS A 68 -13.28 20.02 -13.35
C HIS A 68 -12.58 19.72 -12.01
N ARG A 69 -13.30 19.20 -11.00
CA ARG A 69 -12.75 18.80 -9.69
C ARG A 69 -12.42 17.31 -9.61
N VAL A 70 -12.81 16.50 -10.59
CA VAL A 70 -12.56 15.06 -10.60
C VAL A 70 -11.06 14.71 -10.54
N PRO A 71 -10.16 15.36 -11.30
CA PRO A 71 -8.72 15.07 -11.20
C PRO A 71 -8.17 15.32 -9.78
N ALA A 72 -8.56 16.44 -9.17
CA ALA A 72 -8.15 16.75 -7.80
C ALA A 72 -8.73 15.78 -6.78
N SER A 73 -9.98 15.33 -6.98
CA SER A 73 -10.62 14.31 -6.14
C SER A 73 -9.90 12.96 -6.22
N ALA A 74 -9.61 12.48 -7.43
CA ALA A 74 -8.87 11.25 -7.66
C ALA A 74 -7.44 11.32 -7.07
N GLN A 75 -6.76 12.46 -7.21
CA GLN A 75 -5.43 12.63 -6.65
C GLN A 75 -5.40 12.57 -5.11
N ARG A 76 -6.51 12.89 -4.43
CA ARG A 76 -6.62 12.69 -2.97
C ARG A 76 -6.58 11.20 -2.60
N ILE A 77 -7.14 10.30 -3.41
CA ILE A 77 -7.01 8.85 -3.22
C ILE A 77 -5.53 8.45 -3.20
N ALA A 78 -4.76 8.84 -4.23
CA ALA A 78 -3.32 8.57 -4.28
C ALA A 78 -2.55 9.20 -3.12
N THR A 79 -2.86 10.44 -2.76
CA THR A 79 -2.19 11.13 -1.65
C THR A 79 -2.36 10.39 -0.32
N ARG A 80 -3.58 9.93 -0.03
CA ARG A 80 -3.89 9.24 1.23
C ARG A 80 -3.35 7.82 1.26
N MET A 81 -3.50 7.09 0.16
CA MET A 81 -2.95 5.75 0.02
C MET A 81 -1.42 5.77 0.14
N ASN A 82 -0.74 6.65 -0.60
CA ASN A 82 0.73 6.74 -0.58
C ASN A 82 1.28 7.18 0.79
N ARG A 83 0.57 8.04 1.53
CA ARG A 83 0.91 8.35 2.93
C ARG A 83 0.85 7.13 3.84
N SER A 84 -0.12 6.24 3.60
CA SER A 84 -0.33 5.04 4.40
C SER A 84 0.68 3.95 4.04
N LEU A 85 1.03 3.82 2.74
CA LEU A 85 2.08 2.93 2.26
C LEU A 85 3.45 3.34 2.85
N ALA A 86 3.85 4.60 2.70
CA ALA A 86 5.18 5.06 3.14
C ALA A 86 5.40 5.06 4.65
N ALA A 87 4.34 4.87 5.45
CA ALA A 87 4.34 5.05 6.89
C ALA A 87 5.35 4.21 7.66
N ASP A 88 5.49 2.95 7.27
CA ASP A 88 6.34 1.95 7.93
C ASP A 88 7.44 1.49 6.96
N GLY A 89 7.94 2.41 6.14
CA GLY A 89 9.09 2.18 5.26
C GLY A 89 8.81 1.32 4.03
N LEU A 90 7.54 1.09 3.66
CA LEU A 90 7.22 0.40 2.42
C LEU A 90 7.62 1.25 1.21
N CYS A 91 8.50 0.70 0.39
CA CYS A 91 8.84 1.22 -0.93
C CYS A 91 7.78 0.73 -1.93
N GLY A 92 6.82 1.60 -2.26
CA GLY A 92 5.72 1.33 -3.18
C GLY A 92 4.71 2.47 -3.20
N THR A 93 4.12 2.76 -4.36
CA THR A 93 3.11 3.83 -4.50
C THR A 93 1.97 3.41 -5.43
N ILE A 94 0.85 4.11 -5.34
CA ILE A 94 -0.15 4.15 -6.40
C ILE A 94 -0.04 5.46 -7.18
N ARG A 95 -0.39 5.41 -8.47
CA ARG A 95 -0.45 6.57 -9.38
C ARG A 95 -1.79 6.59 -10.08
N ILE A 96 -2.44 7.76 -10.13
CA ILE A 96 -3.67 7.91 -10.92
C ILE A 96 -3.27 8.14 -12.38
N VAL A 97 -3.64 7.22 -13.28
CA VAL A 97 -3.26 7.32 -14.71
C VAL A 97 -4.29 8.08 -15.55
N HIS A 98 -5.58 7.93 -15.23
CA HIS A 98 -6.64 8.66 -15.91
C HIS A 98 -7.89 8.79 -15.02
N PRO A 99 -8.13 9.98 -14.44
CA PRO A 99 -9.37 10.26 -13.74
C PRO A 99 -10.41 10.84 -14.70
N TYR A 100 -11.63 10.30 -14.71
CA TYR A 100 -12.71 10.84 -15.56
C TYR A 100 -14.11 10.66 -14.98
N THR A 101 -15.06 11.45 -15.48
CA THR A 101 -16.48 11.28 -15.20
C THR A 101 -17.11 10.35 -16.24
N ALA A 102 -17.83 9.32 -15.77
CA ALA A 102 -18.65 8.44 -16.61
C ALA A 102 -19.88 9.17 -17.15
N LYS A 103 -19.69 10.03 -18.15
CA LYS A 103 -20.77 10.82 -18.76
C LYS A 103 -21.85 9.89 -19.32
N GLY A 104 -23.12 10.21 -19.03
CA GLY A 104 -24.27 9.41 -19.46
C GLY A 104 -24.53 8.15 -18.65
N TYR A 105 -23.77 7.90 -17.56
CA TYR A 105 -24.13 6.87 -16.59
C TYR A 105 -25.27 7.35 -15.68
N ASP A 106 -26.37 6.59 -15.66
CA ASP A 106 -27.56 6.81 -14.84
C ASP A 106 -27.93 5.57 -14.00
N GLY A 107 -26.97 4.65 -13.84
CA GLY A 107 -27.15 3.38 -13.16
C GLY A 107 -27.16 3.46 -11.62
N PRO A 108 -27.12 2.30 -10.95
CA PRO A 108 -27.17 2.21 -9.50
C PRO A 108 -25.92 2.75 -8.82
N GLU A 109 -26.08 3.59 -7.80
CA GLU A 109 -24.97 4.10 -6.99
C GLU A 109 -24.67 3.24 -5.75
N GLU A 110 -25.61 2.37 -5.36
CA GLU A 110 -25.40 1.45 -4.23
C GLU A 110 -24.31 0.43 -4.55
N PHE A 111 -23.43 0.15 -3.58
CA PHE A 111 -22.20 -0.63 -3.78
C PHE A 111 -22.40 -1.92 -4.58
N ARG A 112 -23.34 -2.77 -4.19
CA ARG A 112 -23.62 -4.04 -4.89
C ARG A 112 -24.02 -3.82 -6.35
N GLY A 113 -24.88 -2.84 -6.62
CA GLY A 113 -25.36 -2.53 -7.97
C GLY A 113 -24.29 -1.87 -8.83
N ALA A 114 -23.60 -0.86 -8.29
CA ALA A 114 -22.51 -0.17 -8.95
C ALA A 114 -21.37 -1.13 -9.30
N TYR A 115 -21.01 -2.00 -8.35
CA TYR A 115 -19.98 -3.02 -8.54
C TYR A 115 -20.39 -4.04 -9.61
N ALA A 116 -21.65 -4.52 -9.60
CA ALA A 116 -22.13 -5.41 -10.65
C ALA A 116 -22.06 -4.78 -12.05
N VAL A 117 -22.38 -3.49 -12.19
CA VAL A 117 -22.22 -2.76 -13.46
C VAL A 117 -20.75 -2.59 -13.83
N LEU A 118 -19.88 -2.27 -12.87
CA LEU A 118 -18.44 -2.13 -13.09
C LEU A 118 -17.82 -3.43 -13.62
N LYS A 119 -18.30 -4.58 -13.15
CA LYS A 119 -17.83 -5.91 -13.58
C LYS A 119 -18.41 -6.39 -14.91
N ASP A 120 -19.41 -5.73 -15.47
CA ASP A 120 -19.97 -6.11 -16.77
C ASP A 120 -19.05 -5.70 -17.92
N HIS A 121 -18.29 -6.65 -18.47
CA HIS A 121 -17.37 -6.42 -19.60
C HIS A 121 -18.08 -6.15 -20.94
N THR A 122 -19.38 -6.41 -21.04
CA THR A 122 -20.08 -6.55 -22.33
C THR A 122 -20.76 -5.27 -22.80
N ARG A 123 -21.17 -4.39 -21.88
CA ARG A 123 -21.96 -3.19 -22.21
C ARG A 123 -21.79 -2.06 -21.21
N GLY A 124 -22.38 -0.92 -21.54
CA GLY A 124 -22.55 0.22 -20.63
C GLY A 124 -21.23 0.73 -20.04
N LEU A 125 -21.30 1.18 -18.78
CA LEU A 125 -20.16 1.70 -18.04
C LEU A 125 -19.04 0.67 -17.92
N GLY A 126 -19.35 -0.57 -17.51
CA GLY A 126 -18.33 -1.61 -17.33
C GLY A 126 -17.47 -1.79 -18.58
N ARG A 127 -18.06 -2.07 -19.74
CA ARG A 127 -17.32 -2.20 -21.02
C ARG A 127 -16.42 -1.00 -21.29
N GLN A 128 -16.93 0.22 -21.07
CA GLN A 128 -16.13 1.43 -21.27
C GLN A 128 -14.94 1.47 -20.31
N VAL A 129 -15.15 1.20 -19.03
CA VAL A 129 -14.10 1.19 -17.99
C VAL A 129 -13.04 0.13 -18.29
N HIS A 130 -13.43 -1.08 -18.69
CA HIS A 130 -12.47 -2.12 -19.09
C HIS A 130 -11.61 -1.70 -20.28
N ARG A 131 -12.22 -1.08 -21.30
CA ARG A 131 -11.46 -0.50 -22.43
C ARG A 131 -10.50 0.60 -21.97
N GLN A 132 -10.92 1.49 -21.07
CA GLN A 132 -10.05 2.55 -20.54
C GLN A 132 -8.91 1.97 -19.67
N ARG A 133 -9.20 0.92 -18.90
CA ARG A 133 -8.20 0.18 -18.11
C ARG A 133 -7.09 -0.35 -19.01
N ASP A 134 -7.46 -0.97 -20.12
CA ASP A 134 -6.50 -1.49 -21.10
C ASP A 134 -5.77 -0.36 -21.86
N LEU A 135 -6.48 0.71 -22.24
CA LEU A 135 -5.91 1.85 -22.97
C LEU A 135 -4.83 2.60 -22.16
N TYR A 136 -5.04 2.78 -20.86
CA TYR A 136 -4.14 3.54 -20.00
C TYR A 136 -3.23 2.66 -19.13
N GLY A 137 -3.22 1.35 -19.36
CA GLY A 137 -2.35 0.43 -18.61
C GLY A 137 -2.65 0.39 -17.10
N ALA A 138 -3.91 0.57 -16.70
CA ALA A 138 -4.28 0.64 -15.29
C ALA A 138 -4.34 -0.75 -14.64
N ASP A 139 -3.54 -0.94 -13.60
CA ASP A 139 -3.51 -2.19 -12.83
C ASP A 139 -4.79 -2.38 -12.03
N LEU A 140 -5.29 -1.29 -11.43
CA LEU A 140 -6.50 -1.26 -10.61
C LEU A 140 -7.52 -0.24 -11.12
N VAL A 141 -8.78 -0.42 -10.72
CA VAL A 141 -9.90 0.46 -11.05
C VAL A 141 -10.69 0.79 -9.80
N THR A 142 -10.94 2.07 -9.57
CA THR A 142 -11.82 2.55 -8.49
C THR A 142 -12.96 3.38 -9.08
N LEU A 143 -14.20 2.91 -8.94
CA LEU A 143 -15.40 3.67 -9.25
C LEU A 143 -15.85 4.44 -8.00
N VAL A 144 -15.99 5.75 -8.13
CA VAL A 144 -16.48 6.65 -7.08
C VAL A 144 -17.95 6.93 -7.33
N VAL A 145 -18.79 6.60 -6.35
CA VAL A 145 -20.25 6.75 -6.37
C VAL A 145 -20.70 7.81 -5.37
N GLU A 146 -21.94 8.27 -5.53
CA GLU A 146 -22.62 9.13 -4.57
C GLU A 146 -23.84 8.38 -4.01
N ARG A 147 -23.79 8.09 -2.71
CA ARG A 147 -24.83 7.34 -2.00
C ARG A 147 -25.41 8.19 -0.87
N ALA A 148 -26.62 7.85 -0.43
CA ALA A 148 -27.22 8.50 0.72
C ALA A 148 -26.43 8.22 2.02
N GLU A 149 -26.04 6.97 2.21
CA GLU A 149 -25.12 6.54 3.27
C GLU A 149 -23.69 6.96 2.91
N ARG A 150 -23.07 7.77 3.76
CA ARG A 150 -21.77 8.41 3.50
C ARG A 150 -20.61 7.53 3.97
N GLY A 151 -19.55 7.50 3.18
CA GLY A 151 -18.37 6.69 3.42
C GLY A 151 -18.51 5.22 3.01
N GLY A 152 -17.43 4.46 3.23
CA GLY A 152 -17.37 3.03 2.91
C GLY A 152 -17.02 2.72 1.45
N GLY A 153 -16.98 1.44 1.15
CA GLY A 153 -16.74 0.91 -0.18
C GLY A 153 -16.98 -0.60 -0.24
N THR A 154 -16.69 -1.15 -1.41
CA THR A 154 -16.58 -2.60 -1.63
C THR A 154 -15.50 -2.84 -2.68
N ALA A 155 -14.76 -3.93 -2.54
CA ALA A 155 -13.69 -4.27 -3.47
C ALA A 155 -13.60 -5.77 -3.71
N ASP A 156 -13.01 -6.10 -4.85
CA ASP A 156 -12.49 -7.41 -5.13
C ASP A 156 -11.38 -7.80 -4.13
N TYR A 157 -11.43 -9.04 -3.69
CA TYR A 157 -10.40 -9.70 -2.90
C TYR A 157 -10.22 -11.15 -3.35
N THR A 158 -8.98 -11.63 -3.36
CA THR A 158 -8.67 -13.06 -3.56
C THR A 158 -7.66 -13.53 -2.52
N PRO A 159 -7.90 -14.69 -1.86
CA PRO A 159 -6.93 -15.26 -0.91
C PRO A 159 -5.71 -15.87 -1.61
N ALA A 160 -5.71 -15.96 -2.94
CA ALA A 160 -4.66 -16.57 -3.75
C ALA A 160 -4.09 -15.57 -4.78
N LEU A 161 -3.79 -14.33 -4.34
CA LEU A 161 -3.27 -13.28 -5.23
C LEU A 161 -1.96 -13.70 -5.90
N ASP A 162 -2.00 -13.69 -7.24
CA ASP A 162 -0.88 -13.87 -8.15
C ASP A 162 -1.10 -13.08 -9.46
N SER A 163 -0.17 -13.19 -10.42
CA SER A 163 -0.21 -12.44 -11.68
C SER A 163 -1.40 -12.77 -12.59
N SER A 164 -2.07 -13.91 -12.38
CA SER A 164 -3.27 -14.30 -13.14
C SER A 164 -4.55 -13.69 -12.56
N THR A 165 -4.53 -13.26 -11.29
CA THR A 165 -5.72 -12.76 -10.58
C THR A 165 -6.12 -11.32 -10.92
N HIS A 166 -5.78 -10.85 -12.12
CA HIS A 166 -6.03 -9.46 -12.54
C HIS A 166 -7.53 -9.13 -12.69
N GLU A 167 -8.42 -10.11 -12.66
CA GLU A 167 -9.87 -9.87 -12.61
C GLU A 167 -10.33 -9.31 -11.27
N TYR A 168 -9.53 -9.43 -10.19
CA TYR A 168 -9.82 -8.92 -8.84
C TYR A 168 -9.34 -7.48 -8.61
N ALA A 169 -9.38 -6.65 -9.64
CA ALA A 169 -8.75 -5.33 -9.66
C ALA A 169 -9.71 -4.15 -9.44
N TYR A 170 -10.95 -4.42 -9.01
CA TYR A 170 -12.02 -3.42 -9.02
C TYR A 170 -12.47 -3.09 -7.60
N ALA A 171 -12.74 -1.81 -7.39
CA ALA A 171 -13.34 -1.27 -6.18
C ALA A 171 -14.43 -0.26 -6.53
N VAL A 172 -15.41 -0.14 -5.63
CA VAL A 172 -16.39 0.94 -5.60
C VAL A 172 -16.29 1.64 -4.25
N VAL A 173 -16.22 2.96 -4.26
CA VAL A 173 -16.08 3.77 -3.03
C VAL A 173 -17.11 4.89 -3.04
N GLU A 174 -17.67 5.20 -1.88
CA GLU A 174 -18.48 6.41 -1.75
C GLU A 174 -17.57 7.63 -1.70
N VAL A 175 -18.02 8.76 -2.26
CA VAL A 175 -17.21 9.97 -2.45
C VAL A 175 -16.64 10.57 -1.16
N ASP A 176 -17.40 10.61 -0.05
CA ASP A 176 -16.87 11.02 1.26
C ASP A 176 -15.93 9.96 1.84
N GLY A 177 -16.05 8.70 1.38
CA GLY A 177 -15.12 7.59 1.66
C GLY A 177 -13.67 7.86 1.24
N ILE A 178 -13.43 8.80 0.33
CA ILE A 178 -12.07 9.25 0.00
C ILE A 178 -11.41 9.88 1.24
N GLU A 179 -12.10 10.76 1.95
CA GLU A 179 -11.55 11.44 3.13
C GLU A 179 -11.56 10.59 4.40
N LEU A 180 -12.31 9.48 4.37
CA LEU A 180 -12.41 8.51 5.47
C LEU A 180 -11.45 7.31 5.29
N ASP A 181 -10.55 7.35 4.31
CA ASP A 181 -9.66 6.25 3.91
C ASP A 181 -10.37 4.96 3.48
N SER A 182 -11.65 5.03 3.10
CA SER A 182 -12.34 3.89 2.49
C SER A 182 -11.68 3.51 1.17
N ALA A 183 -11.27 4.46 0.34
CA ALA A 183 -10.55 4.14 -0.89
C ALA A 183 -9.20 3.44 -0.62
N SER A 184 -8.46 3.86 0.41
CA SER A 184 -7.23 3.18 0.83
C SER A 184 -7.49 1.75 1.32
N HIS A 185 -8.61 1.54 2.03
CA HIS A 185 -9.07 0.21 2.48
C HIS A 185 -9.42 -0.70 1.30
N GLU A 186 -10.27 -0.22 0.38
CA GLU A 186 -10.69 -0.98 -0.79
C GLU A 186 -9.52 -1.33 -1.72
N ILE A 187 -8.59 -0.41 -1.95
CA ILE A 187 -7.36 -0.70 -2.70
C ILE A 187 -6.50 -1.72 -1.93
N GLY A 188 -6.49 -1.67 -0.60
CA GLY A 188 -5.85 -2.70 0.25
C GLY A 188 -6.37 -4.12 -0.06
N HIS A 189 -7.68 -4.29 -0.27
CA HIS A 189 -8.25 -5.57 -0.70
C HIS A 189 -7.75 -6.02 -2.07
N ASN A 190 -7.72 -5.12 -3.06
CA ASN A 190 -7.17 -5.44 -4.38
C ASN A 190 -5.68 -5.80 -4.33
N LEU A 191 -4.96 -5.33 -3.32
CA LEU A 191 -3.56 -5.67 -3.03
C LEU A 191 -3.41 -6.92 -2.15
N GLY A 192 -4.50 -7.62 -1.84
CA GLY A 192 -4.49 -8.91 -1.15
C GLY A 192 -4.57 -8.83 0.37
N LEU A 193 -4.97 -7.69 0.93
CA LEU A 193 -5.21 -7.56 2.37
C LEU A 193 -6.63 -7.99 2.74
N ALA A 194 -6.75 -8.67 3.87
CA ALA A 194 -8.00 -9.08 4.47
C ALA A 194 -8.34 -8.20 5.69
N HIS A 195 -9.58 -8.32 6.18
CA HIS A 195 -9.98 -7.66 7.41
C HIS A 195 -9.17 -8.11 8.63
N ASP A 196 -9.35 -7.43 9.77
CA ASP A 196 -8.84 -7.93 11.04
C ASP A 196 -9.43 -9.31 11.40
N ARG A 197 -8.69 -10.05 12.23
CA ARG A 197 -9.04 -11.43 12.60
C ARG A 197 -10.38 -11.55 13.33
N THR A 198 -10.78 -10.56 14.12
CA THR A 198 -12.05 -10.58 14.86
C THR A 198 -13.23 -10.47 13.91
N THR A 199 -13.12 -9.58 12.92
CA THR A 199 -14.10 -9.46 11.83
C THR A 199 -14.18 -10.76 11.04
N LEU A 200 -13.05 -11.31 10.60
CA LEU A 200 -13.02 -12.57 9.84
C LEU A 200 -13.62 -13.76 10.62
N ALA A 201 -13.42 -13.82 11.94
CA ALA A 201 -14.00 -14.87 12.78
C ALA A 201 -15.52 -14.72 12.95
N SER A 202 -16.04 -13.48 12.90
CA SER A 202 -17.46 -13.17 13.06
C SER A 202 -18.26 -13.30 11.77
N ASP A 203 -17.59 -13.35 10.62
CA ASP A 203 -18.20 -13.40 9.28
C ASP A 203 -18.85 -14.75 8.91
N GLY A 204 -18.98 -15.69 9.86
CA GLY A 204 -19.96 -16.79 9.87
C GLY A 204 -20.02 -17.77 8.67
N GLY A 205 -19.16 -17.65 7.65
CA GLY A 205 -19.28 -18.46 6.43
C GLY A 205 -18.69 -17.92 5.12
N GLY A 206 -17.73 -17.00 5.12
CA GLY A 206 -16.83 -16.86 3.95
C GLY A 206 -17.04 -15.67 3.00
N ALA A 207 -17.41 -14.49 3.51
CA ALA A 207 -17.25 -13.26 2.71
C ALA A 207 -15.76 -12.98 2.38
N MET A 208 -14.86 -13.37 3.30
CA MET A 208 -13.41 -13.24 3.14
C MET A 208 -12.70 -14.32 3.95
N SER A 209 -11.51 -14.73 3.50
CA SER A 209 -10.64 -15.68 4.21
C SER A 209 -9.21 -15.17 4.20
N LEU A 210 -8.37 -15.63 5.12
CA LEU A 210 -6.94 -15.34 5.11
C LEU A 210 -6.32 -15.75 3.77
N SER A 211 -5.26 -15.04 3.35
CA SER A 211 -4.51 -15.48 2.19
C SER A 211 -3.91 -16.87 2.42
N ARG A 212 -3.96 -17.72 1.38
CA ARG A 212 -3.41 -19.08 1.41
C ARG A 212 -1.88 -19.11 1.49
N THR A 213 -1.23 -18.08 0.94
CA THR A 213 0.23 -17.98 0.89
C THR A 213 0.78 -16.90 1.81
N ARG A 214 -0.07 -15.95 2.23
CA ARG A 214 0.31 -14.78 3.06
C ARG A 214 -0.67 -14.60 4.23
N PRO A 215 -0.81 -15.58 5.14
CA PRO A 215 -1.88 -15.62 6.15
C PRO A 215 -1.80 -14.54 7.24
N TYR A 216 -0.80 -13.66 7.15
CA TYR A 216 -0.60 -12.48 7.99
C TYR A 216 -1.18 -11.20 7.34
N ASN A 217 -2.04 -11.32 6.32
CA ASN A 217 -2.59 -10.23 5.52
C ASN A 217 -3.71 -9.41 6.20
N THR A 218 -3.80 -9.38 7.51
CA THR A 218 -4.96 -8.86 8.25
C THR A 218 -4.70 -7.50 8.88
N GLY A 219 -5.78 -6.75 9.07
CA GLY A 219 -5.79 -5.56 9.93
C GLY A 219 -5.53 -5.87 11.40
N TRP A 220 -5.35 -4.80 12.16
CA TRP A 220 -5.01 -4.81 13.58
C TRP A 220 -5.79 -3.76 14.38
N ILE A 221 -6.13 -4.12 15.62
CA ILE A 221 -6.70 -3.25 16.66
C ILE A 221 -5.63 -3.09 17.72
N THR A 222 -5.36 -1.87 18.16
CA THR A 222 -4.32 -1.62 19.17
C THR A 222 -4.67 -2.29 20.50
N GLU A 223 -3.64 -2.65 21.26
CA GLU A 223 -3.78 -3.42 22.51
C GLU A 223 -4.62 -2.68 23.56
N ASP A 224 -4.60 -1.34 23.55
CA ASP A 224 -5.45 -0.48 24.38
C ASP A 224 -6.92 -0.41 23.94
N GLY A 225 -7.26 -1.04 22.81
CA GLY A 225 -8.62 -1.06 22.26
C GLY A 225 -9.12 0.30 21.76
N ASN A 226 -8.28 1.32 21.62
CA ASN A 226 -8.73 2.67 21.26
C ASN A 226 -8.60 2.99 19.78
N HIS A 227 -7.81 2.22 19.04
CA HIS A 227 -7.52 2.50 17.64
C HIS A 227 -7.49 1.23 16.79
N TYR A 228 -7.67 1.41 15.48
CA TYR A 228 -7.63 0.32 14.51
C TYR A 228 -6.97 0.78 13.20
N THR A 229 -6.20 -0.11 12.59
CA THR A 229 -5.50 0.11 11.32
C THR A 229 -6.46 0.08 10.13
N LEU A 230 -5.98 0.47 8.94
CA LEU A 230 -6.82 0.63 7.76
C LEU A 230 -7.69 -0.58 7.45
N MET A 231 -7.15 -1.79 7.55
CA MET A 231 -7.87 -3.02 7.22
C MET A 231 -8.73 -3.59 8.36
N ALA A 232 -8.70 -2.98 9.55
CA ALA A 232 -9.55 -3.39 10.66
C ALA A 232 -10.90 -2.66 10.65
N TYR A 233 -11.91 -3.26 11.26
CA TYR A 233 -13.22 -2.64 11.44
C TYR A 233 -13.40 -2.08 12.84
N ARG A 234 -14.03 -0.91 12.89
CA ARG A 234 -14.39 -0.25 14.15
C ARG A 234 -15.31 -1.12 15.03
N ALA A 235 -16.15 -1.95 14.40
CA ALA A 235 -17.06 -2.86 15.10
C ALA A 235 -16.31 -3.94 15.90
N ALA A 236 -15.15 -4.38 15.42
CA ALA A 236 -14.33 -5.42 16.07
C ALA A 236 -13.76 -4.98 17.43
N CYS A 237 -13.83 -3.69 17.74
CA CYS A 237 -13.50 -3.13 19.05
C CYS A 237 -14.66 -2.31 19.62
N GLY A 238 -15.89 -2.81 19.47
CA GLY A 238 -17.07 -2.28 20.17
C GLY A 238 -17.50 -0.88 19.73
N GLY A 239 -17.11 -0.44 18.53
CA GLY A 239 -17.66 0.77 17.94
C GLY A 239 -17.09 2.09 18.47
N HIS A 240 -16.13 2.10 19.40
CA HIS A 240 -15.59 3.35 19.99
C HIS A 240 -14.22 3.75 19.43
N CYS A 241 -13.50 2.81 18.82
CA CYS A 241 -12.14 3.03 18.34
C CYS A 241 -12.08 4.03 17.18
N LYS A 242 -10.90 4.63 17.02
CA LYS A 242 -10.59 5.57 15.94
C LYS A 242 -9.67 4.93 14.90
N ARG A 243 -9.96 5.18 13.62
CA ARG A 243 -9.10 4.73 12.51
C ARG A 243 -7.74 5.40 12.57
N ILE A 244 -6.72 4.63 12.27
CA ILE A 244 -5.37 5.10 11.96
C ILE A 244 -5.17 4.94 10.45
N SER A 245 -4.72 5.99 9.76
CA SER A 245 -4.31 5.94 8.34
C SER A 245 -2.96 5.25 8.16
N ARG A 246 -2.89 3.99 8.62
CA ARG A 246 -1.72 3.09 8.66
C ARG A 246 -2.19 1.67 8.40
N PHE A 247 -1.41 0.91 7.64
CA PHE A 247 -1.58 -0.54 7.54
C PHE A 247 -1.02 -1.22 8.80
N SER A 248 -1.43 -2.47 9.07
CA SER A 248 -0.81 -3.22 10.15
C SER A 248 0.65 -3.58 9.80
N SER A 249 1.51 -3.56 10.80
CA SER A 249 2.95 -3.80 10.66
C SER A 249 3.46 -4.45 11.94
N ALA A 250 4.25 -5.53 11.81
CA ALA A 250 4.84 -6.21 12.97
C ALA A 250 5.84 -5.33 13.74
N GLU A 251 6.42 -4.34 13.07
CA GLU A 251 7.45 -3.43 13.59
C GLU A 251 6.91 -2.00 13.85
N GLY A 252 5.69 -1.71 13.40
CA GLY A 252 5.09 -0.38 13.49
C GLY A 252 4.47 -0.10 14.85
N GLU A 253 4.51 1.16 15.28
CA GLU A 253 3.87 1.64 16.51
C GLU A 253 3.07 2.92 16.28
N TRP A 254 2.01 3.08 17.08
CA TRP A 254 1.19 4.28 17.13
C TRP A 254 0.89 4.66 18.56
N LYS A 255 1.45 5.81 18.99
CA LYS A 255 1.31 6.32 20.36
C LYS A 255 1.69 5.29 21.42
N GLY A 256 2.77 4.54 21.17
CA GLY A 256 3.28 3.49 22.07
C GLY A 256 2.51 2.17 22.03
N ASN A 257 1.49 2.04 21.18
CA ASN A 257 0.82 0.75 20.93
C ASN A 257 1.33 0.14 19.64
N ARG A 258 1.50 -1.18 19.60
CA ARG A 258 1.88 -1.91 18.39
C ARG A 258 0.79 -1.81 17.32
N LEU A 259 1.20 -1.73 16.06
CA LEU A 259 0.31 -1.73 14.89
C LEU A 259 0.12 -3.11 14.27
N GLY A 260 0.70 -4.15 14.87
CA GLY A 260 0.60 -5.51 14.37
C GLY A 260 1.56 -6.46 15.08
N ASP A 261 1.56 -7.69 14.60
CA ASP A 261 2.46 -8.74 15.02
C ASP A 261 2.82 -9.61 13.81
N ALA A 262 3.62 -10.67 14.02
CA ALA A 262 4.03 -11.57 12.93
C ALA A 262 2.85 -12.25 12.20
N SER A 263 1.67 -12.28 12.80
CA SER A 263 0.43 -12.85 12.24
C SER A 263 -0.51 -11.79 11.66
N ASN A 264 -0.17 -10.50 11.75
CA ASN A 264 -0.99 -9.36 11.32
C ASN A 264 -0.05 -8.26 10.82
N ASP A 265 0.50 -8.47 9.61
CA ASP A 265 1.53 -7.63 9.01
C ASP A 265 1.19 -7.33 7.54
N SER A 266 0.23 -6.42 7.35
CA SER A 266 -0.18 -5.95 6.04
C SER A 266 0.98 -5.33 5.26
N VAL A 267 1.90 -4.63 5.92
CA VAL A 267 3.07 -4.01 5.27
C VAL A 267 3.96 -5.05 4.61
N ARG A 268 4.21 -6.19 5.27
CA ARG A 268 4.91 -7.31 4.65
C ARG A 268 4.17 -7.86 3.43
N VAL A 269 2.85 -8.02 3.50
CA VAL A 269 2.07 -8.50 2.35
C VAL A 269 2.15 -7.54 1.18
N LEU A 270 1.98 -6.24 1.42
CA LEU A 270 2.07 -5.20 0.40
C LEU A 270 3.43 -5.19 -0.30
N ARG A 271 4.53 -5.45 0.44
CA ARG A 271 5.88 -5.58 -0.13
C ARG A 271 5.97 -6.73 -1.14
N GLU A 272 5.23 -7.81 -0.91
CA GLU A 272 5.19 -9.00 -1.76
C GLU A 272 4.18 -8.88 -2.92
N THR A 273 3.04 -8.22 -2.70
CA THR A 273 1.92 -8.21 -3.66
C THR A 273 1.90 -6.99 -4.58
N MET A 274 2.39 -5.82 -4.13
CA MET A 274 2.40 -4.63 -4.99
C MET A 274 3.20 -4.82 -6.28
N PRO A 275 4.38 -5.48 -6.30
CA PRO A 275 5.09 -5.77 -7.55
C PRO A 275 4.29 -6.66 -8.51
N ILE A 276 3.48 -7.59 -7.97
CA ILE A 276 2.63 -8.48 -8.77
C ILE A 276 1.49 -7.66 -9.41
N VAL A 277 0.78 -6.88 -8.59
CA VAL A 277 -0.35 -6.07 -9.04
C VAL A 277 0.09 -4.98 -10.01
N ALA A 278 1.26 -4.38 -9.80
CA ALA A 278 1.85 -3.40 -10.72
C ALA A 278 2.13 -3.97 -12.14
N GLY A 279 2.08 -5.30 -12.29
CA GLY A 279 2.20 -6.01 -13.55
C GLY A 279 0.88 -6.50 -14.15
N TYR A 280 -0.28 -6.14 -13.60
CA TYR A 280 -1.58 -6.57 -14.13
C TYR A 280 -1.89 -6.00 -15.52
N ARG A 281 -1.30 -4.84 -15.87
CA ARG A 281 -1.37 -4.28 -17.21
C ARG A 281 -0.01 -3.80 -17.70
N ALA A 282 0.21 -3.95 -19.00
CA ALA A 282 1.35 -3.34 -19.67
C ALA A 282 1.22 -1.82 -19.59
N LYS A 283 2.34 -1.14 -19.35
CA LYS A 283 2.38 0.31 -19.25
C LYS A 283 2.39 0.92 -20.65
N ALA A 284 1.60 1.96 -20.85
CA ALA A 284 1.52 2.72 -22.10
C ALA A 284 2.75 3.62 -22.30
#